data_AF-A0A1H9A555-F1
#
_entry.id   AF-A0A1H9A555-F1
#
_cell.length_a   1.000
_cell.length_b   1.000
_cell.length_c   1.000
_cell.angle_alpha   90.00
_cell.angle_beta   90.00
_cell.angle_gamma   90.00
#
_symmetry.space_group_name_H-M   'P 1'
#
loop_
_entity.id
_entity.type
_entity.pdbx_description
1 polymer ?
#
loop_
_entity_poly.entity_id
_entity_poly.type
_entity_poly.pdbx_seq_one_letter_code
_entity_poly.pdbx_strand_id
1 'polypeptide(L)'
;MSFSLDTPSAQTLKSEAKALRAQRELAGENLSHGAALEAVAKAHGYRDWNTARAALPDRVVSPWQVGQRVKGLYLDQPFTGMLIGVQLLGNMQNYTVTITFDEPVNVTPTFMFAALRHRVVSTIDIHGISNASRGNGNPQLVLKRA
;
A
#
# COMPACT_ATOMS: atom_id res chain seq x y z
N MET A 1 -5.95 3.36 21.42
CA MET A 1 -4.74 3.60 20.60
C MET A 1 -5.14 3.52 19.15
N SER A 2 -5.10 4.64 18.43
CA SER A 2 -5.34 4.68 16.99
C SER A 2 -4.08 4.20 16.28
N PHE A 3 -4.04 2.92 15.91
CA PHE A 3 -3.02 2.43 14.99
C PHE A 3 -3.36 3.01 13.62
N SER A 4 -2.64 4.06 13.21
CA SER A 4 -2.68 4.50 11.82
C SER A 4 -2.03 3.39 10.99
N LEU A 5 -2.77 2.88 10.00
CA LEU A 5 -2.27 1.90 9.03
C LEU A 5 -1.43 2.57 7.93
N ASP A 6 -1.10 3.86 8.07
CA ASP A 6 -0.26 4.56 7.12
C ASP A 6 1.19 4.10 7.27
N THR A 7 1.76 3.65 6.16
CA THR A 7 3.20 3.38 6.09
C THR A 7 3.98 4.65 6.44
N PRO A 8 5.03 4.56 7.28
CA PRO A 8 5.84 5.72 7.60
C PRO A 8 6.39 6.37 6.32
N SER A 9 6.20 7.67 6.22
CA SER A 9 6.68 8.55 5.16
C SER A 9 7.07 9.89 5.79
N ALA A 10 7.85 10.70 5.08
CA ALA A 10 8.22 12.02 5.61
C ALA A 10 6.96 12.86 5.94
N GLN A 11 5.89 12.72 5.16
CA GLN A 11 4.64 13.44 5.40
C GLN A 11 3.85 12.92 6.62
N THR A 12 3.85 11.61 6.88
CA THR A 12 3.16 11.06 8.06
C THR A 12 3.87 11.51 9.34
N LEU A 13 5.20 11.44 9.38
CA LEU A 13 5.99 11.93 10.53
C LEU A 13 5.82 13.44 10.74
N LYS A 14 5.74 14.26 9.67
CA LYS A 14 5.40 15.69 9.80
C LYS A 14 4.02 15.92 10.42
N SER A 15 3.04 15.09 10.03
CA SER A 15 1.68 15.17 10.54
C SER A 15 1.62 14.77 12.01
N GLU A 16 2.33 13.72 12.39
CA GLU A 16 2.53 13.32 13.79
C GLU A 16 3.22 14.43 14.60
N ALA A 17 4.27 15.07 14.07
CA ALA A 17 4.94 16.18 14.75
C ALA A 17 4.01 17.37 14.98
N LYS A 18 3.10 17.66 14.03
CA LYS A 18 2.06 18.68 14.20
C LYS A 18 1.07 18.30 15.30
N ALA A 19 0.62 17.05 15.33
CA ALA A 19 -0.28 16.55 16.36
C ALA A 19 0.37 16.55 17.76
N LEU A 20 1.63 16.12 17.85
CA LEU A 20 2.42 16.14 19.08
C LEU A 20 2.56 17.57 19.63
N ARG A 21 2.84 18.54 18.76
CA ARG A 21 2.90 19.95 19.14
C ARG A 21 1.56 20.44 19.70
N ALA A 22 0.45 20.16 19.01
CA ALA A 22 -0.88 20.57 19.47
C ALA A 22 -1.21 19.94 20.84
N GLN A 23 -0.83 18.67 21.06
CA GLN A 23 -1.02 18.00 22.34
C GLN A 23 -0.21 18.64 23.47
N ARG A 24 1.03 19.05 23.19
CA ARG A 24 1.91 19.72 24.18
C ARG A 24 1.44 21.13 24.50
N GLU A 25 0.97 21.87 23.49
CA GLU A 25 0.36 23.18 23.68
C GLU A 25 -0.86 23.10 24.61
N LEU A 26 -1.71 22.07 24.47
CA LEU A 26 -2.83 21.81 25.39
C LEU A 26 -2.38 21.51 26.83
N ALA A 27 -1.19 20.91 26.99
CA ALA A 27 -0.59 20.66 28.29
C ALA A 27 0.17 21.88 28.88
N GLY A 28 0.14 23.03 28.19
CA GLY A 28 0.84 24.25 28.60
C GLY A 28 2.34 24.26 28.29
N GLU A 29 2.83 23.28 27.53
CA GLU A 29 4.24 23.19 27.12
C GLU A 29 4.44 23.72 25.70
N ASN A 30 5.27 24.74 25.55
CA ASN A 30 5.65 25.26 24.24
C ASN A 30 6.70 24.36 23.58
N LEU A 31 6.30 23.63 22.54
CA LEU A 31 7.19 22.82 21.72
C LEU A 31 7.38 23.45 20.34
N SER A 32 8.63 23.78 19.97
CA SER A 32 8.93 24.27 18.63
C SER A 32 8.66 23.19 17.57
N HIS A 33 8.34 23.60 16.35
CA HIS A 33 8.05 22.63 15.28
C HIS A 33 9.26 21.73 14.97
N GLY A 34 10.47 22.29 14.98
CA GLY A 34 11.70 21.52 14.80
C GLY A 34 11.91 20.49 15.90
N ALA A 35 11.67 20.87 17.17
CA ALA A 35 11.79 19.94 18.30
C ALA A 35 10.74 18.81 18.23
N ALA A 36 9.53 19.09 17.75
CA ALA A 36 8.52 18.07 17.52
C ALA A 36 8.94 17.07 16.42
N LEU A 37 9.54 17.54 15.32
CA LEU A 37 10.06 16.68 14.26
C LEU A 37 11.19 15.76 14.77
N GLU A 38 12.11 16.31 15.56
CA GLU A 38 13.19 15.53 16.19
C GLU A 38 12.65 14.47 17.15
N ALA A 39 11.66 14.81 17.97
CA ALA A 39 11.05 13.88 18.91
C ALA A 39 10.34 12.72 18.19
N VAL A 40 9.58 13.02 17.13
CA VAL A 40 8.93 11.99 16.30
C VAL A 40 9.96 11.12 15.58
N ALA A 41 10.99 11.70 14.98
CA ALA A 41 12.04 10.92 14.30
C ALA A 41 12.70 9.90 15.25
N LYS A 42 13.02 10.30 16.48
CA LYS A 42 13.58 9.42 17.51
C LYS A 42 12.60 8.34 17.97
N ALA A 43 11.31 8.67 18.09
CA ALA A 43 10.27 7.70 18.43
C ALA A 43 10.13 6.59 17.38
N HIS A 44 10.42 6.89 16.11
CA HIS A 44 10.46 5.93 15.00
C HIS A 44 11.84 5.27 14.79
N GLY A 45 12.80 5.47 15.71
CA GLY A 45 14.12 4.83 15.68
C GLY A 45 15.18 5.53 14.83
N TYR A 46 14.92 6.73 14.31
CA TYR A 46 15.90 7.53 13.57
C TYR A 46 16.75 8.41 14.50
N ARG A 47 17.97 8.73 14.07
CA ARG A 47 18.90 9.59 14.84
C ARG A 47 18.40 11.03 14.99
N ASP A 48 17.95 11.60 13.88
CA ASP A 48 17.41 12.96 13.78
C ASP A 48 16.41 13.06 12.61
N TRP A 49 15.72 14.19 12.53
CA TRP A 49 14.74 14.44 11.46
C TRP A 49 15.37 14.40 10.06
N ASN A 50 16.60 14.89 9.89
CA ASN A 50 17.29 14.87 8.60
C ASN A 50 17.54 13.44 8.12
N THR A 51 17.92 12.54 9.04
CA THR A 51 18.11 11.11 8.77
C THR A 51 16.78 10.45 8.40
N ALA A 52 15.71 10.73 9.15
CA ALA A 52 14.37 10.22 8.83
C ALA A 52 13.89 10.70 7.46
N ARG A 53 14.07 11.98 7.13
CA ARG A 53 13.70 12.58 5.85
C ARG A 53 14.50 12.00 4.68
N ALA A 54 15.78 11.68 4.87
CA ALA A 54 16.61 11.07 3.84
C ALA A 54 16.26 9.59 3.61
N ALA A 55 15.80 8.89 4.66
CA ALA A 55 15.48 7.46 4.59
C ALA A 55 14.04 7.18 4.13
N LEU A 56 13.11 8.11 4.40
CA LEU A 56 11.69 7.92 4.10
C LEU A 56 11.31 8.55 2.75
N PRO A 57 10.44 7.91 1.97
CA PRO A 57 9.83 8.55 0.80
C PRO A 57 8.95 9.73 1.26
N ASP A 58 8.84 10.76 0.41
CA ASP A 58 8.06 11.98 0.70
C ASP A 58 6.59 11.65 0.98
N ARG A 59 6.05 10.64 0.29
CA ARG A 59 4.68 10.13 0.49
C ARG A 59 4.61 8.66 0.08
N VAL A 60 4.22 7.77 0.99
CA VAL A 60 3.73 6.44 0.62
C VAL A 60 2.22 6.56 0.45
N VAL A 61 1.77 7.06 -0.71
CA VAL A 61 0.39 6.77 -1.10
C VAL A 61 0.42 5.33 -1.56
N SER A 62 -0.01 4.39 -0.74
CA SER A 62 -0.39 3.09 -1.31
C SER A 62 -1.52 3.38 -2.29
N PRO A 63 -1.34 3.16 -3.61
CA PRO A 63 -2.38 3.46 -4.58
C PRO A 63 -3.57 2.50 -4.45
N TRP A 64 -3.46 1.50 -3.56
CA TRP A 64 -4.40 0.42 -3.37
C TRP A 64 -4.86 0.40 -1.92
N GLN A 65 -6.16 0.43 -1.70
CA GLN A 65 -6.76 0.40 -0.36
C GLN A 65 -7.75 -0.74 -0.24
N VAL A 66 -7.79 -1.39 0.92
CA VAL A 66 -8.81 -2.40 1.23
C VAL A 66 -10.20 -1.77 1.12
N GLY A 67 -11.16 -2.50 0.54
CA GLY A 67 -12.50 -2.03 0.21
C GLY A 67 -12.60 -1.35 -1.16
N GLN A 68 -11.49 -1.06 -1.84
CA GLN A 68 -11.50 -0.45 -3.16
C GLN A 68 -12.01 -1.42 -4.23
N ARG A 69 -12.88 -0.93 -5.12
CA ARG A 69 -13.26 -1.65 -6.34
C ARG A 69 -12.14 -1.58 -7.37
N VAL A 70 -11.86 -2.73 -7.98
CA VAL A 70 -10.78 -2.90 -8.93
C VAL A 70 -11.26 -3.68 -10.14
N LYS A 71 -10.58 -3.46 -11.27
CA LYS A 71 -10.79 -4.19 -12.51
C LYS A 71 -9.45 -4.43 -13.19
N GLY A 72 -9.40 -5.38 -14.11
CA GLY A 72 -8.16 -5.64 -14.82
C GLY A 72 -8.12 -6.98 -15.52
N LEU A 73 -6.90 -7.50 -15.67
CA LEU A 73 -6.64 -8.79 -16.29
C LEU A 73 -5.94 -9.71 -15.29
N TYR A 74 -6.45 -10.92 -15.13
CA TYR A 74 -5.80 -12.00 -14.41
C TYR A 74 -5.63 -13.19 -15.35
N LEU A 75 -4.39 -13.54 -15.67
CA LEU A 75 -4.05 -14.56 -16.67
C LEU A 75 -4.77 -14.30 -18.03
N ASP A 76 -4.73 -13.05 -18.50
CA ASP A 76 -5.47 -12.51 -19.66
C ASP A 76 -6.99 -12.53 -19.58
N GLN A 77 -7.58 -12.97 -18.45
CA GLN A 77 -9.02 -12.94 -18.28
C GLN A 77 -9.45 -11.63 -17.62
N PRO A 78 -10.43 -10.93 -18.20
CA PRO A 78 -10.96 -9.72 -17.59
C PRO A 78 -11.65 -10.06 -16.27
N PHE A 79 -11.47 -9.20 -15.27
CA PHE A 79 -12.16 -9.33 -14.00
C PHE A 79 -12.61 -7.98 -13.46
N THR A 80 -13.61 -8.04 -12.59
CA THR A 80 -14.00 -6.99 -11.66
C THR A 80 -14.06 -7.59 -10.27
N GLY A 81 -13.78 -6.79 -9.24
CA GLY A 81 -13.79 -7.28 -7.88
C GLY A 81 -13.47 -6.22 -6.84
N MET A 82 -13.25 -6.71 -5.63
CA MET A 82 -12.91 -5.91 -4.46
C MET A 82 -11.55 -6.31 -3.91
N LEU A 83 -10.75 -5.31 -3.61
CA LEU A 83 -9.49 -5.45 -2.89
C LEU A 83 -9.81 -5.69 -1.41
N ILE A 84 -9.52 -6.87 -0.89
CA ILE A 84 -9.86 -7.23 0.50
C ILE A 84 -8.64 -7.32 1.42
N GLY A 85 -7.43 -7.22 0.85
CA GLY A 85 -6.18 -7.20 1.60
C GLY A 85 -5.08 -6.48 0.82
N VAL A 86 -4.29 -5.69 1.51
CA VAL A 86 -3.09 -5.02 0.99
C VAL A 86 -2.00 -5.12 2.03
N GLN A 87 -0.83 -5.61 1.62
CA GLN A 87 0.36 -5.66 2.45
C GLN A 87 1.51 -5.03 1.67
N LEU A 88 2.10 -3.96 2.20
CA LEU A 88 3.32 -3.39 1.63
C LEU A 88 4.51 -4.30 1.93
N LEU A 89 5.33 -4.58 0.92
CA LEU A 89 6.58 -5.32 1.09
C LEU A 89 7.71 -4.40 1.54
N GLY A 90 8.73 -4.97 2.19
CA GLY A 90 9.84 -4.22 2.79
C GLY A 90 10.65 -3.33 1.82
N ASN A 91 10.51 -3.51 0.51
CA ASN A 91 11.12 -2.63 -0.49
C ASN A 91 10.34 -1.32 -0.75
N MET A 92 9.21 -1.12 -0.07
CA MET A 92 8.33 0.07 -0.17
C MET A 92 7.79 0.36 -1.58
N GLN A 93 7.97 -0.55 -2.54
CA GLN A 93 7.56 -0.37 -3.95
C GLN A 93 6.60 -1.46 -4.42
N ASN A 94 6.55 -2.60 -3.72
CA ASN A 94 5.67 -3.71 -4.05
C ASN A 94 4.61 -3.91 -2.97
N TYR A 95 3.45 -4.39 -3.40
CA TYR A 95 2.30 -4.69 -2.55
C TYR A 95 1.82 -6.11 -2.83
N THR A 96 1.61 -6.90 -1.79
CA THR A 96 0.80 -8.12 -1.90
C THR A 96 -0.65 -7.71 -1.76
N VAL A 97 -1.41 -7.90 -2.83
CA VAL A 97 -2.86 -7.65 -2.84
C VAL A 97 -3.64 -8.95 -2.81
N THR A 98 -4.74 -8.94 -2.07
CA THR A 98 -5.75 -9.99 -2.11
C THR A 98 -7.02 -9.42 -2.72
N ILE A 99 -7.48 -10.03 -3.81
CA ILE A 99 -8.66 -9.58 -4.56
C ILE A 99 -9.69 -10.69 -4.52
N THR A 100 -10.93 -10.36 -4.15
CA THR A 100 -12.09 -11.23 -4.37
C THR A 100 -12.82 -10.73 -5.60
N PHE A 101 -13.04 -11.60 -6.58
CA PHE A 101 -13.74 -11.25 -7.81
C PHE A 101 -15.26 -11.21 -7.57
N ASP A 102 -15.95 -10.31 -8.27
CA ASP A 102 -17.42 -10.24 -8.22
C ASP A 102 -18.04 -11.51 -8.81
N GLU A 103 -17.48 -11.98 -9.92
CA GLU A 103 -17.83 -13.24 -10.57
C GLU A 103 -16.61 -14.17 -10.66
N PRO A 104 -16.79 -15.51 -10.57
CA PRO A 104 -15.69 -16.44 -10.67
C PRO A 104 -15.02 -16.37 -12.05
N VAL A 105 -13.71 -16.12 -12.08
CA VAL A 105 -12.95 -15.98 -13.32
C VAL A 105 -12.44 -17.35 -13.77
N ASN A 106 -12.82 -17.81 -14.97
CA ASN A 106 -12.29 -19.03 -15.56
C ASN A 106 -10.92 -18.77 -16.21
N VAL A 107 -9.84 -19.30 -15.62
CA VAL A 107 -8.47 -19.07 -16.11
C VAL A 107 -8.03 -20.05 -17.21
N THR A 108 -8.88 -21.01 -17.59
CA THR A 108 -8.61 -22.00 -18.64
C THR A 108 -9.73 -22.04 -19.69
N PRO A 109 -10.04 -20.91 -20.36
CA PRO A 109 -11.20 -20.85 -21.27
C PRO A 109 -11.08 -21.78 -22.49
N THR A 110 -9.87 -22.12 -22.92
CA THR A 110 -9.61 -22.95 -24.12
C THR A 110 -9.44 -24.44 -23.80
N PHE A 111 -9.45 -24.85 -22.53
CA PHE A 111 -9.27 -26.25 -22.13
C PHE A 111 -10.61 -26.96 -21.96
N MET A 112 -10.59 -28.29 -21.98
CA MET A 112 -11.79 -29.13 -21.77
C MET A 112 -12.32 -29.11 -20.33
N PHE A 113 -11.74 -28.28 -19.45
CA PHE A 113 -12.18 -28.08 -18.06
C PHE A 113 -12.12 -26.61 -17.68
N ALA A 114 -12.99 -26.20 -16.76
CA ALA A 114 -13.03 -24.85 -16.21
C ALA A 114 -12.26 -24.79 -14.88
N ALA A 115 -11.25 -23.92 -14.80
CA ALA A 115 -10.55 -23.59 -13.57
C ALA A 115 -11.06 -22.24 -13.05
N LEU A 116 -12.11 -22.27 -12.23
CA LEU A 116 -12.69 -21.08 -11.65
C LEU A 116 -11.88 -20.56 -10.47
N ARG A 117 -11.62 -19.26 -10.46
CA ARG A 117 -10.99 -18.55 -9.35
C ARG A 117 -11.97 -17.51 -8.81
N HIS A 118 -12.20 -17.53 -7.50
CA HIS A 118 -13.01 -16.52 -6.81
C HIS A 118 -12.14 -15.45 -6.13
N ARG A 119 -10.91 -15.84 -5.76
CA ARG A 119 -9.97 -14.99 -5.06
C ARG A 119 -8.57 -15.23 -5.60
N VAL A 120 -7.79 -14.16 -5.68
CA VAL A 120 -6.37 -14.20 -6.05
C VAL A 120 -5.54 -13.41 -5.05
N VAL A 121 -4.35 -13.91 -4.77
CA VAL A 121 -3.29 -13.19 -4.08
C VAL A 121 -2.16 -12.96 -5.08
N SER A 122 -1.68 -11.73 -5.22
CA SER A 122 -0.59 -11.40 -6.14
C SER A 122 0.25 -10.25 -5.60
N THR A 123 1.54 -10.30 -5.88
CA THR A 123 2.44 -9.16 -5.66
C THR A 123 2.44 -8.27 -6.89
N ILE A 124 2.19 -6.98 -6.69
CA ILE A 124 2.15 -5.95 -7.74
C ILE A 124 3.05 -4.78 -7.37
N ASP A 125 3.48 -4.03 -8.38
CA ASP A 125 4.16 -2.74 -8.21
C ASP A 125 3.17 -1.60 -7.90
N ILE A 126 3.69 -0.38 -7.81
CA ILE A 126 2.90 0.85 -7.64
C ILE A 126 1.92 1.13 -8.80
N HIS A 127 2.13 0.53 -9.98
CA HIS A 127 1.30 0.71 -11.17
C HIS A 127 0.20 -0.36 -11.30
N GLY A 128 0.19 -1.35 -10.41
CA GLY A 128 -0.78 -2.44 -10.47
C GLY A 128 -0.34 -3.62 -11.33
N ILE A 129 0.94 -3.68 -11.72
CA ILE A 129 1.47 -4.73 -12.59
C ILE A 129 2.16 -5.78 -11.73
N SER A 130 1.86 -7.05 -11.95
CA SER A 130 2.54 -8.14 -11.24
C SER A 130 3.96 -8.33 -11.75
N ASN A 131 4.89 -8.58 -10.83
CA ASN A 131 6.26 -8.98 -11.17
C ASN A 131 6.32 -10.36 -11.84
N ALA A 132 5.33 -11.22 -11.57
CA ALA A 132 5.24 -12.53 -12.19
C ALA A 132 4.70 -12.38 -13.62
N SER A 133 5.45 -12.91 -14.58
CA SER A 133 5.03 -13.01 -15.98
C SER A 133 4.55 -14.42 -16.32
N ARG A 134 3.80 -14.51 -17.41
CA ARG A 134 3.48 -15.78 -18.06
C ARG A 134 4.57 -16.15 -19.06
N GLY A 135 4.50 -17.38 -19.58
CA GLY A 135 5.43 -17.87 -20.60
C GLY A 135 5.47 -17.03 -21.90
N ASN A 136 4.45 -16.19 -22.16
CA ASN A 136 4.41 -15.27 -23.29
C ASN A 136 4.89 -13.85 -22.96
N GLY A 137 5.45 -13.61 -21.78
CA GLY A 137 5.98 -12.31 -21.35
C GLY A 137 4.95 -11.36 -20.74
N ASN A 138 3.65 -11.61 -20.91
CA ASN A 138 2.60 -10.78 -20.29
C ASN A 138 2.59 -10.94 -18.76
N PRO A 139 2.29 -9.89 -17.99
CA PRO A 139 2.09 -10.01 -16.55
C PRO A 139 0.92 -10.94 -16.22
N GLN A 140 1.02 -11.65 -15.09
CA GLN A 140 -0.04 -12.53 -14.60
C GLN A 140 -1.25 -11.74 -14.07
N LEU A 141 -1.02 -10.57 -13.48
CA LEU A 141 -2.06 -9.67 -13.00
C LEU A 141 -1.75 -8.23 -13.45
N VAL A 142 -2.77 -7.58 -14.01
CA VAL A 142 -2.80 -6.13 -14.23
C VAL A 142 -4.01 -5.59 -13.50
N LEU A 143 -3.76 -4.71 -12.53
CA LEU A 143 -4.75 -4.12 -11.66
C LEU A 143 -4.98 -2.65 -12.03
N LYS A 144 -6.24 -2.26 -12.16
CA LYS A 144 -6.67 -0.87 -12.38
C LYS A 144 -7.79 -0.53 -11.40
N ARG A 145 -7.92 0.77 -11.11
CA ARG A 145 -9.06 1.29 -10.35
C ARG A 145 -10.33 1.15 -11.21
N ALA A 146 -11.41 0.67 -10.59
CA ALA A 146 -12.69 0.49 -11.28
C ALA A 146 -13.29 1.84 -11.69
#